data_AF-A0A1G0XEP5-F1
#
_entry.id   AF-A0A1G0XEP5-F1
#
_cell.length_a   1.000
_cell.length_b   1.000
_cell.length_c   1.000
_cell.angle_alpha   90.00
_cell.angle_beta   90.00
_cell.angle_gamma   90.00
#
_symmetry.space_group_name_H-M   'P 1'
#
loop_
_entity.id
_entity.type
_entity.pdbx_description
1 polymer ?
#
loop_
_entity_poly.entity_id
_entity_poly.type
_entity_poly.pdbx_seq_one_letter_code
_entity_poly.pdbx_strand_id
1 'polypeptide(L)'
;MESAIKEIVKTIVKNYRKFVKCELEIADLREKNYFGACSVCGSSDGCLNIGRNHFYICHRHKKRWEIGSNLFSSWHNENEKIWKKNWKKIYKYDEITGDEWIGKKIEKIEKKYRAKELNELPDSLPF
;
A
#
# COMPACT_ATOMS: atom_id res chain seq x y z
N MET A 1 -33.15 -3.17 -31.92
CA MET A 1 -32.47 -4.24 -31.16
C MET A 1 -30.95 -4.11 -31.24
N GLU A 2 -30.36 -4.06 -32.44
CA GLU A 2 -28.91 -3.94 -32.63
C GLU A 2 -28.28 -2.68 -32.01
N SER A 3 -28.97 -1.53 -32.08
CA SER A 3 -28.48 -0.28 -31.46
C SER A 3 -28.42 -0.34 -29.94
N ALA A 4 -29.33 -1.07 -29.27
CA ALA A 4 -29.31 -1.22 -27.82
C ALA A 4 -28.16 -2.11 -27.36
N ILE A 5 -27.89 -3.19 -28.12
CA ILE A 5 -26.76 -4.09 -27.86
C ILE A 5 -25.42 -3.34 -27.98
N LYS A 6 -25.26 -2.49 -29.01
CA LYS A 6 -24.05 -1.68 -29.19
C LYS A 6 -23.80 -0.74 -28.00
N GLU A 7 -24.83 -0.11 -27.45
CA GLU A 7 -24.69 0.76 -26.27
C GLU A 7 -24.36 -0.02 -24.99
N ILE A 8 -24.95 -1.22 -24.80
CA ILE A 8 -24.60 -2.11 -23.69
C ILE A 8 -23.12 -2.50 -23.76
N VAL A 9 -22.65 -2.97 -24.92
CA VAL A 9 -21.25 -3.38 -25.11
C VAL A 9 -20.29 -2.20 -24.86
N LYS A 10 -20.61 -1.00 -25.36
CA LYS A 10 -19.81 0.20 -25.09
C LYS A 10 -19.69 0.50 -23.59
N THR A 11 -20.78 0.39 -22.85
CA THR A 11 -20.80 0.60 -21.40
C THR A 11 -19.96 -0.45 -20.67
N ILE A 12 -20.13 -1.73 -21.00
CA ILE A 12 -19.33 -2.83 -20.42
C ILE A 12 -17.84 -2.59 -20.66
N VAL A 13 -17.44 -2.31 -21.90
CA VAL A 13 -16.03 -2.05 -22.24
C VAL A 13 -15.49 -0.83 -21.51
N LYS A 14 -16.27 0.25 -21.40
CA LYS A 14 -15.89 1.45 -20.66
C LYS A 14 -15.67 1.13 -19.17
N ASN A 15 -16.53 0.33 -18.57
CA ASN A 15 -16.47 0.01 -17.15
C ASN A 15 -15.34 -0.96 -16.84
N TYR A 16 -15.14 -1.96 -17.69
CA TYR A 16 -13.99 -2.85 -17.61
C TYR A 16 -12.66 -2.07 -17.71
N ARG A 17 -12.56 -1.11 -18.63
CA ARG A 17 -11.37 -0.23 -18.74
C ARG A 17 -11.14 0.60 -17.47
N LYS A 18 -12.18 1.11 -16.82
CA LYS A 18 -12.03 1.83 -15.54
C LYS A 18 -11.57 0.89 -14.43
N PHE A 19 -12.15 -0.31 -14.34
CA PHE A 19 -11.78 -1.33 -13.38
C PHE A 19 -10.30 -1.69 -13.50
N VAL A 20 -9.84 -2.02 -14.72
CA VAL A 20 -8.43 -2.33 -14.97
C VAL A 20 -7.52 -1.18 -14.58
N LYS A 21 -7.88 0.08 -14.87
CA LYS A 21 -7.10 1.25 -14.44
C LYS A 21 -7.02 1.40 -12.92
N CYS A 22 -8.12 1.13 -12.22
CA CYS A 22 -8.17 1.13 -10.76
C CYS A 22 -7.19 0.10 -10.18
N GLU A 23 -7.28 -1.14 -10.65
CA GLU A 23 -6.41 -2.24 -10.18
C GLU A 23 -4.93 -1.96 -10.46
N LEU A 24 -4.59 -1.43 -11.64
CA LEU A 24 -3.21 -1.06 -11.97
C LEU A 24 -2.66 0.05 -11.07
N GLU A 25 -3.47 1.09 -10.77
CA GLU A 25 -3.05 2.18 -9.88
C GLU A 25 -2.89 1.70 -8.43
N ILE A 26 -3.75 0.78 -7.96
CA ILE A 26 -3.63 0.14 -6.64
C ILE A 26 -2.40 -0.76 -6.58
N ALA A 27 -2.13 -1.53 -7.63
CA ALA A 27 -0.96 -2.41 -7.71
C ALA A 27 0.35 -1.60 -7.64
N ASP A 28 0.46 -0.52 -8.43
CA ASP A 28 1.61 0.39 -8.40
C ASP A 28 1.81 1.03 -7.01
N LEU A 29 0.72 1.44 -6.36
CA LEU A 29 0.78 1.98 -5.00
C LEU A 29 1.31 0.95 -3.99
N ARG A 30 0.83 -0.30 -4.08
CA ARG A 30 1.26 -1.41 -3.22
C ARG A 30 2.72 -1.77 -3.46
N GLU A 31 3.16 -1.81 -4.71
CA GLU A 31 4.55 -2.10 -5.06
C GLU A 31 5.51 -1.02 -4.49
N LYS A 32 5.19 0.25 -4.72
CA LYS A 32 5.99 1.38 -4.21
C LYS A 32 6.07 1.45 -2.69
N ASN A 33 5.06 0.92 -2.00
CA ASN A 33 4.95 0.96 -0.54
C ASN A 33 4.86 -0.46 0.02
N TYR A 34 5.55 -1.42 -0.59
CA TYR A 34 5.46 -2.84 -0.23
C TYR A 34 5.70 -3.12 1.26
N PHE A 35 6.65 -2.40 1.84
CA PHE A 35 7.01 -2.46 3.26
C PHE A 35 6.28 -1.41 4.11
N GLY A 36 5.19 -0.83 3.64
CA GLY A 36 4.48 0.24 4.34
C GLY A 36 5.10 1.62 4.18
N ALA A 37 4.42 2.62 4.74
CA ALA A 37 4.80 4.02 4.67
C ALA A 37 4.38 4.79 5.92
N CYS A 38 4.98 5.96 6.15
CA CYS A 38 4.57 6.84 7.24
C CYS A 38 3.09 7.26 7.09
N SER A 39 2.27 7.05 8.13
CA SER A 39 0.84 7.40 8.13
C SER A 39 0.53 8.87 7.84
N VAL A 40 1.50 9.77 8.02
CA VAL A 40 1.34 11.22 7.80
C VAL A 40 1.73 11.63 6.38
N CYS A 41 2.89 11.20 5.89
CA CYS A 41 3.42 11.69 4.60
C CYS A 41 3.66 10.64 3.52
N GLY A 42 3.50 9.36 3.84
CA GLY A 42 3.73 8.28 2.86
C GLY A 42 5.19 8.08 2.47
N SER A 43 6.15 8.55 3.27
CA SER A 43 7.59 8.38 3.00
C SER A 43 8.25 7.53 4.08
N SER A 44 9.45 7.04 3.79
CA SER A 44 10.36 6.43 4.77
C SER A 44 11.78 7.01 4.61
N ASP A 45 12.54 7.00 5.71
CA ASP A 45 13.94 7.42 5.76
C ASP A 45 14.88 6.19 5.81
N GLY A 46 14.41 5.06 5.29
CA GLY A 46 15.15 3.79 5.21
C GLY A 46 14.92 2.83 6.36
N CYS A 47 15.76 1.79 6.43
CA CYS A 47 15.69 0.69 7.39
C CYS A 47 16.77 0.77 8.46
N LEU A 48 16.40 0.45 9.70
CA LEU A 48 17.34 0.15 10.77
C LEU A 48 17.12 -1.27 11.27
N ASN A 49 18.21 -1.98 11.52
CA ASN A 49 18.20 -3.31 12.11
C ASN A 49 18.37 -3.23 13.63
N ILE A 50 17.61 -4.06 14.35
CA ILE A 50 17.78 -4.34 15.78
C ILE A 50 17.80 -5.86 15.93
N GLY A 51 19.01 -6.43 15.96
CA GLY A 51 19.16 -7.86 15.76
C GLY A 51 18.62 -8.26 14.38
N ARG A 52 17.83 -9.32 14.33
CA ARG A 52 17.16 -9.80 13.11
C ARG A 52 15.92 -9.01 12.70
N ASN A 53 15.44 -8.09 13.53
CA ASN A 53 14.21 -7.34 13.27
C ASN A 53 14.53 -6.07 12.47
N HIS A 54 13.67 -5.78 11.49
CA HIS A 54 13.84 -4.69 10.55
C HIS A 54 12.76 -3.63 10.76
N PHE A 55 13.18 -2.38 10.93
CA PHE A 55 12.29 -1.25 11.15
C PHE A 55 12.46 -0.21 10.06
N TYR A 56 11.38 0.12 9.38
CA TYR A 56 11.30 1.36 8.62
C TYR A 56 10.88 2.52 9.51
N ILE A 57 11.34 3.70 9.14
CA ILE A 57 11.26 4.88 10.00
C ILE A 57 10.92 6.13 9.20
N CYS A 58 10.34 7.12 9.88
CA CYS A 58 10.23 8.49 9.40
C CYS A 58 10.68 9.42 10.52
N HIS A 59 11.84 10.04 10.35
CA HIS A 59 12.43 11.01 11.27
C HIS A 59 11.58 12.27 11.38
N ARG A 60 11.02 12.75 10.26
CA ARG A 60 10.19 13.97 10.24
C ARG A 60 8.98 13.88 11.17
N HIS A 61 8.30 12.73 11.19
CA HIS A 61 7.10 12.53 12.00
C HIS A 61 7.33 11.62 13.21
N LYS A 62 8.58 11.23 13.47
CA LYS A 62 8.98 10.32 14.54
C LYS A 62 8.12 9.05 14.59
N LYS A 63 7.94 8.41 13.44
CA LYS A 63 7.20 7.13 13.31
C LYS A 63 8.16 5.99 13.01
N ARG A 64 7.83 4.79 13.48
CA ARG A 64 8.52 3.55 13.11
C ARG A 64 7.51 2.43 12.90
N TRP A 65 7.86 1.44 12.09
CA TRP A 65 7.08 0.22 11.94
C TRP A 65 8.00 -0.95 11.65
N GLU A 66 7.71 -2.09 12.27
CA GLU A 66 8.42 -3.33 11.99
C GLU A 66 7.92 -3.91 10.68
N ILE A 67 8.83 -4.18 9.75
CA ILE A 67 8.48 -4.75 8.43
C ILE A 67 8.65 -6.28 8.43
N GLY A 68 9.30 -6.82 9.46
CA GLY A 68 9.49 -8.25 9.67
C GLY A 68 10.85 -8.57 10.27
N SER A 69 11.10 -9.87 10.44
CA SER A 69 12.36 -10.42 10.95
C SER A 69 13.01 -11.33 9.91
N ASN A 70 14.35 -11.34 9.84
CA ASN A 70 15.14 -12.13 8.87
C ASN A 70 14.82 -11.83 7.40
N LEU A 71 14.35 -10.62 7.07
CA LEU A 71 14.04 -10.24 5.68
C LEU A 71 15.30 -9.87 4.88
N PHE A 72 16.30 -9.30 5.55
CA PHE A 72 17.56 -8.88 4.94
C PHE A 72 18.74 -9.51 5.66
N SER A 73 19.79 -9.87 4.93
CA SER A 73 21.02 -10.42 5.53
C SER A 73 21.94 -9.37 6.13
N SER A 74 21.66 -8.07 5.95
CA SER A 74 22.55 -6.98 6.40
C SER A 74 22.80 -6.97 7.90
N TRP A 75 21.85 -7.46 8.71
CA TRP A 75 22.02 -7.55 10.17
C TRP A 75 23.14 -8.50 10.60
N HIS A 76 23.52 -9.48 9.76
CA HIS A 76 24.66 -10.37 10.04
C HIS A 76 26.00 -9.62 10.07
N ASN A 77 26.10 -8.50 9.36
CA ASN A 77 27.29 -7.66 9.33
C ASN A 77 27.28 -6.59 10.45
N GLU A 78 26.25 -6.59 11.29
CA GLU A 78 26.11 -5.69 12.42
C GLU A 78 26.39 -6.41 13.75
N ASN A 79 26.45 -5.64 14.84
CA ASN A 79 26.65 -6.17 16.18
C ASN A 79 25.77 -5.42 17.20
N GLU A 80 25.73 -5.91 18.44
CA GLU A 80 24.90 -5.33 19.50
C GLU A 80 25.13 -3.83 19.71
N LYS A 81 26.35 -3.33 19.52
CA LYS A 81 26.64 -1.90 19.69
C LYS A 81 25.90 -1.08 18.63
N ILE A 82 25.86 -1.55 17.39
CA ILE A 82 25.10 -0.94 16.30
C ILE A 82 23.61 -1.01 16.61
N TRP A 83 23.09 -2.17 17.02
CA TRP A 83 21.67 -2.34 17.33
C TRP A 83 21.22 -1.46 18.51
N LYS A 84 22.02 -1.38 19.57
CA LYS A 84 21.77 -0.47 20.71
C LYS A 84 21.78 1.00 20.25
N LYS A 85 22.67 1.38 19.33
CA LYS A 85 22.69 2.74 18.74
C LYS A 85 21.44 3.00 17.89
N ASN A 86 21.02 2.04 17.06
CA ASN A 86 19.81 2.14 16.24
C ASN A 86 18.57 2.26 17.12
N TRP A 87 18.43 1.41 18.14
CA TRP A 87 17.32 1.49 19.09
C TRP A 87 17.26 2.85 19.78
N LYS A 88 18.38 3.37 20.27
CA LYS A 88 18.44 4.70 20.90
C LYS A 88 17.96 5.84 19.98
N LYS A 89 18.04 5.69 18.65
CA LYS A 89 17.50 6.68 17.71
C LYS A 89 15.97 6.68 17.66
N ILE A 90 15.34 5.50 17.81
CA ILE A 90 13.93 5.30 17.45
C ILE A 90 13.05 4.75 18.59
N TYR A 91 13.59 4.50 19.78
CA TYR A 91 12.81 3.94 20.90
C TYR A 91 11.66 4.83 21.38
N LYS A 92 11.72 6.14 21.09
CA LYS A 92 10.69 7.14 21.39
C LYS A 92 9.81 7.48 20.19
N TYR A 93 9.98 6.79 19.07
CA TYR A 93 9.14 7.02 17.90
C TYR A 93 7.83 6.26 18.12
N ASP A 94 6.73 6.84 17.66
CA ASP A 94 5.45 6.16 17.73
C ASP A 94 5.47 4.99 16.78
N GLU A 95 5.03 3.84 17.28
CA GLU A 95 4.90 2.63 16.51
C GLU A 95 3.60 2.65 15.72
N ILE A 96 3.69 2.30 14.44
CA ILE A 96 2.56 2.16 13.52
C ILE A 96 2.68 0.84 12.78
N THR A 97 1.64 0.46 12.06
CA THR A 97 1.59 -0.74 11.21
C THR A 97 2.16 -0.53 9.80
N GLY A 98 2.26 0.73 9.35
CA GLY A 98 2.80 1.10 8.03
C GLY A 98 1.81 0.97 6.86
N ASP A 99 0.67 0.30 7.06
CA ASP A 99 -0.39 0.12 6.05
C ASP A 99 -1.45 1.23 6.06
N GLU A 100 -1.58 1.98 7.17
CA GLU A 100 -2.61 3.01 7.36
C GLU A 100 -2.65 4.04 6.21
N TRP A 101 -1.48 4.52 5.77
CA TRP A 101 -1.39 5.49 4.68
C TRP A 101 -1.87 4.90 3.35
N ILE A 102 -1.50 3.64 3.10
CA ILE A 102 -1.83 2.91 1.88
C ILE A 102 -3.34 2.67 1.83
N GLY A 103 -3.95 2.22 2.93
CA GLY A 103 -5.40 2.02 3.02
C GLY A 103 -6.19 3.28 2.67
N LYS A 104 -5.81 4.43 3.25
CA LYS A 104 -6.41 5.74 2.94
C LYS A 104 -6.24 6.16 1.47
N LYS A 105 -5.17 5.74 0.80
CA LYS A 105 -4.92 6.03 -0.60
C LYS A 105 -5.70 5.10 -1.52
N ILE A 106 -5.76 3.80 -1.21
CA ILE A 106 -6.59 2.82 -1.93
C ILE A 106 -8.05 3.25 -1.89
N GLU A 107 -8.59 3.63 -0.73
CA GLU A 107 -9.98 4.08 -0.61
C GLU A 107 -10.27 5.28 -1.54
N LYS A 108 -9.32 6.21 -1.68
CA LYS A 108 -9.44 7.36 -2.60
C LYS A 108 -9.40 6.93 -4.06
N ILE A 109 -8.53 5.99 -4.41
CA ILE A 109 -8.42 5.43 -5.77
C ILE A 109 -9.72 4.70 -6.13
N GLU A 110 -10.21 3.83 -5.24
CA GLU A 110 -11.47 3.13 -5.42
C GLU A 110 -12.63 4.11 -5.59
N LYS A 111 -12.74 5.14 -4.74
CA LYS A 111 -13.77 6.17 -4.90
C LYS A 111 -13.66 6.88 -6.26
N LYS A 112 -12.45 7.21 -6.72
CA LYS A 112 -12.21 7.85 -8.04
C LYS A 112 -12.76 7.02 -9.20
N TYR A 113 -12.64 5.68 -9.15
CA TYR A 113 -13.07 4.80 -10.24
C TYR A 113 -14.46 4.18 -10.05
N ARG A 114 -14.90 3.97 -8.80
CA ARG A 114 -16.18 3.34 -8.42
C ARG A 114 -17.33 4.31 -8.15
N ALA A 115 -17.11 5.63 -8.18
CA ALA A 115 -18.13 6.66 -7.86
C ALA A 115 -19.42 6.65 -8.71
N LYS A 116 -19.69 5.66 -9.57
CA LYS A 116 -20.98 5.56 -10.28
C LYS A 116 -21.63 4.19 -10.47
N GLU A 117 -21.03 3.05 -10.12
CA GLU A 117 -21.54 1.76 -10.67
C GLU A 117 -21.49 0.60 -9.68
N LEU A 118 -22.46 0.57 -8.75
CA LEU A 118 -22.76 -0.61 -7.93
C LEU A 118 -24.22 -1.05 -7.98
N ASN A 119 -25.03 -0.51 -8.90
CA ASN A 119 -26.45 -0.88 -9.05
C ASN A 119 -26.84 -1.47 -10.42
N GLU A 120 -25.89 -1.74 -11.34
CA GLU A 120 -26.25 -2.14 -12.72
C GLU A 120 -25.37 -3.24 -13.34
N LEU A 121 -24.88 -4.20 -12.55
CA LEU A 121 -24.47 -5.48 -13.13
C LEU A 121 -25.57 -6.50 -12.78
N PRO A 122 -26.34 -7.02 -13.77
CA PRO A 122 -27.31 -8.07 -13.48
C PRO A 122 -26.57 -9.28 -12.90
N ASP A 123 -27.09 -9.80 -11.79
CA ASP A 123 -26.55 -10.92 -10.98
C ASP A 123 -26.39 -12.26 -11.72
N SER A 124 -26.60 -12.28 -13.04
CA SER A 124 -26.49 -13.49 -13.84
C SER A 124 -25.75 -13.19 -15.14
N LEU A 125 -24.47 -13.60 -15.22
CA LEU A 125 -23.87 -13.97 -16.48
C LEU A 125 -24.59 -15.23 -16.99
N PRO A 126 -25.22 -15.22 -18.16
CA PRO A 126 -25.75 -16.45 -18.73
C PRO A 126 -24.55 -17.31 -19.18
N PHE A 127 -24.33 -18.42 -18.49
CA PHE A 127 -23.65 -19.57 -19.07
C PHE A 127 -24.61 -20.29 -20.02
#